data_AF-A0A933S2M8-F1
#
_entry.id   AF-A0A933S2M8-F1
#
_cell.length_a   1.000
_cell.length_b   1.000
_cell.length_c   1.000
_cell.angle_alpha   90.00
_cell.angle_beta   90.00
_cell.angle_gamma   90.00
#
_symmetry.space_group_name_H-M   'P 1'
#
loop_
_entity.id
_entity.type
_entity.pdbx_description
1 polymer ?
#
loop_
_entity_poly.entity_id
_entity_poly.type
_entity_poly.pdbx_seq_one_letter_code
_entity_poly.pdbx_strand_id
1 'polypeptide(L)'
;MRIPTAIIGCLALAGCSSILESIPEPADQAPSITSASADIKRIASEAKLTEPLEVAGPIEANPTTVAPWIICVRSSSPDQSRQTYALFYRNLKLVSSRLSAIVDRCELQTFARL
;
A
#
# COMPACT_ATOMS: atom_id res chain seq x y z
N MET A 1 47.55 -0.56 -41.34
CA MET A 1 46.69 -1.54 -40.64
C MET A 1 45.89 -0.79 -39.59
N ARG A 2 44.57 -0.62 -39.80
CA ARG A 2 43.66 0.10 -38.87
C ARG A 2 42.62 -0.90 -38.37
N ILE A 3 42.66 -1.22 -37.08
CA ILE A 3 41.71 -2.09 -36.39
C ILE A 3 40.56 -1.18 -35.91
N PRO A 4 39.30 -1.41 -36.29
CA PRO A 4 38.20 -0.58 -35.83
C PRO A 4 37.80 -1.02 -34.42
N THR A 5 38.18 -0.21 -33.43
CA THR A 5 37.78 -0.29 -32.02
C THR A 5 36.31 0.15 -31.87
N ALA A 6 35.37 -0.58 -32.47
CA ALA A 6 33.96 -0.17 -32.51
C ALA A 6 32.97 -1.32 -32.29
N ILE A 7 33.35 -2.34 -31.51
CA ILE A 7 32.45 -3.49 -31.21
C ILE A 7 32.56 -3.91 -29.73
N ILE A 8 32.54 -2.95 -28.79
CA ILE A 8 32.45 -3.25 -27.35
C ILE A 8 31.47 -2.28 -26.69
N GLY A 9 30.23 -2.23 -27.19
CA GLY A 9 29.23 -1.25 -26.73
C GLY A 9 27.83 -1.79 -26.44
N CYS A 10 27.52 -3.08 -26.67
CA CYS A 10 26.12 -3.54 -26.67
C CYS A 10 25.82 -4.76 -25.78
N LEU A 11 26.76 -5.23 -24.95
CA LEU A 11 26.56 -6.43 -24.12
C LEU A 11 26.22 -6.15 -22.63
N ALA A 12 26.06 -4.89 -22.23
CA ALA A 12 25.87 -4.51 -20.83
C ALA A 12 24.40 -4.35 -20.38
N LEU A 13 23.41 -4.70 -21.21
CA LEU A 13 21.98 -4.57 -20.88
C LEU A 13 21.22 -5.90 -20.73
N ALA A 14 21.92 -7.02 -20.48
CA ALA A 14 21.27 -8.22 -19.96
C ALA A 14 20.84 -7.98 -18.50
N GLY A 15 19.82 -7.15 -18.29
CA GLY A 15 19.17 -6.95 -17.01
C GLY A 15 18.49 -8.24 -16.58
N CYS A 16 18.78 -8.70 -15.36
CA CYS A 16 18.15 -9.86 -14.76
C CYS A 16 16.67 -9.57 -14.48
N SER A 17 15.78 -9.86 -15.44
CA SER A 17 14.35 -9.98 -15.15
C SER A 17 14.09 -11.34 -14.52
N SER A 18 14.44 -11.50 -13.25
CA SER A 18 13.91 -12.60 -12.45
C SER A 18 12.46 -12.28 -12.10
N ILE A 19 11.53 -12.90 -12.85
CA ILE A 19 10.12 -12.98 -12.49
C ILE A 19 10.06 -13.90 -11.27
N LEU A 20 10.04 -13.31 -10.08
CA LEU A 20 9.76 -14.05 -8.85
C LEU A 20 8.23 -14.19 -8.78
N GLU A 21 7.72 -15.31 -9.27
CA GLU A 21 6.33 -15.72 -9.05
C GLU A 21 6.16 -15.93 -7.53
N SER A 22 5.62 -14.91 -6.86
CA SER A 22 5.40 -14.91 -5.41
C SER A 22 4.31 -15.91 -5.06
N ILE A 23 4.69 -17.07 -4.52
CA ILE A 23 3.77 -17.99 -3.86
C ILE A 23 3.05 -17.21 -2.74
N PRO A 24 1.71 -17.21 -2.67
CA PRO A 24 0.99 -16.54 -1.59
C PRO A 24 1.39 -17.19 -0.26
N GLU A 25 2.13 -16.46 0.58
CA GLU A 25 2.30 -16.84 1.98
C GLU A 25 0.93 -16.85 2.68
N PRO A 26 0.72 -17.73 3.67
CA PRO A 26 -0.51 -17.71 4.46
C PRO A 26 -0.76 -16.31 5.02
N ALA A 27 -2.02 -15.88 5.04
CA ALA A 27 -2.39 -14.56 5.54
C ALA A 27 -1.92 -14.42 7.00
N ASP A 28 -0.86 -13.64 7.18
CA ASP A 28 -0.30 -13.27 8.48
C ASP A 28 -1.39 -12.64 9.38
N GLN A 29 -1.12 -12.44 10.67
CA GLN A 29 -2.10 -11.84 11.57
C GLN A 29 -2.57 -10.43 11.12
N ALA A 30 -3.88 -10.21 11.06
CA ALA A 30 -4.47 -8.92 10.76
C ALA A 30 -4.25 -7.91 11.92
N PRO A 31 -3.91 -6.64 11.63
CA PRO A 31 -3.80 -5.61 12.66
C PRO A 31 -5.18 -5.20 13.19
N SER A 32 -5.31 -5.01 14.50
CA SER A 32 -6.46 -4.29 15.06
C SER A 32 -6.34 -2.79 14.78
N ILE A 33 -7.47 -2.08 14.70
CA ILE A 33 -7.47 -0.60 14.62
C ILE A 33 -6.69 0.02 15.79
N THR A 34 -6.84 -0.53 17.00
CA THR A 34 -6.11 -0.07 18.19
C THR A 34 -4.60 -0.20 18.04
N SER A 35 -4.11 -1.36 17.59
CA SER A 35 -2.67 -1.59 17.36
C SER A 35 -2.11 -0.75 16.21
N ALA A 36 -2.94 -0.41 15.22
CA ALA A 36 -2.56 0.40 14.06
C ALA A 36 -2.74 1.91 14.29
N SER A 37 -3.30 2.33 15.43
CA SER A 37 -3.73 3.73 15.67
C SER A 37 -2.60 4.76 15.50
N ALA A 38 -1.37 4.43 15.89
CA ALA A 38 -0.21 5.30 15.71
C ALA A 38 0.15 5.49 14.23
N ASP A 39 0.15 4.41 13.45
CA ASP A 39 0.40 4.46 12.01
C ASP A 39 -0.72 5.19 11.27
N ILE A 40 -1.98 4.93 11.63
CA ILE A 40 -3.16 5.61 11.06
C ILE A 40 -3.04 7.12 11.25
N LYS A 41 -2.78 7.59 12.48
CA LYS A 41 -2.63 9.02 12.79
C LYS A 41 -1.44 9.65 12.07
N ARG A 42 -0.32 8.92 12.00
CA ARG A 42 0.88 9.38 11.30
C ARG A 42 0.61 9.55 9.80
N ILE A 43 0.03 8.54 9.14
CA ILE A 43 -0.30 8.61 7.71
C ILE A 43 -1.36 9.68 7.44
N ALA A 44 -2.37 9.80 8.28
CA ALA A 44 -3.37 10.86 8.15
C ALA A 44 -2.73 12.26 8.24
N SER A 45 -1.77 12.45 9.15
CA SER A 45 -1.01 13.71 9.26
C SER A 45 -0.12 13.97 8.04
N GLU A 46 0.63 12.97 7.58
CA GLU A 46 1.47 13.06 6.37
C GLU A 46 0.63 13.38 5.12
N ALA A 47 -0.56 12.79 5.02
CA ALA A 47 -1.54 13.02 3.96
C ALA A 47 -2.36 14.31 4.14
N LYS A 48 -2.20 15.03 5.27
CA LYS A 48 -2.96 16.23 5.62
C LYS A 48 -4.48 16.01 5.62
N LEU A 49 -4.91 14.83 6.08
CA LEU A 49 -6.31 14.55 6.32
C LEU A 49 -6.80 15.40 7.51
N THR A 50 -7.90 16.10 7.32
CA THR A 50 -8.50 16.91 8.38
C THR A 50 -9.30 16.03 9.33
N GLU A 51 -9.31 16.40 10.60
CA GLU A 51 -10.21 15.77 11.58
C GLU A 51 -11.68 16.12 11.27
N PRO A 52 -12.65 15.27 11.64
CA PRO A 52 -12.48 13.97 12.28
C PRO A 52 -12.01 12.85 11.33
N LEU A 53 -11.07 12.02 11.79
CA LEU A 53 -10.67 10.81 11.07
C LEU A 53 -11.68 9.67 11.26
N GLU A 54 -11.91 8.93 10.18
CA GLU A 54 -12.67 7.70 10.17
C GLU A 54 -11.83 6.57 9.58
N VAL A 55 -12.07 5.36 10.07
CA VAL A 55 -11.35 4.16 9.67
C VAL A 55 -12.28 2.99 9.38
N ALA A 56 -11.81 2.10 8.52
CA ALA A 56 -12.47 0.84 8.23
C ALA A 56 -11.45 -0.30 8.04
N GLY A 57 -11.91 -1.54 8.19
CA GLY A 57 -11.08 -2.73 8.16
C GLY A 57 -10.65 -3.22 9.56
N PRO A 58 -9.64 -4.11 9.65
CA PRO A 58 -8.82 -4.61 8.55
C PRO A 58 -9.61 -5.46 7.55
N ILE A 59 -9.27 -5.38 6.27
CA ILE A 59 -9.79 -6.24 5.20
C ILE A 59 -8.66 -6.95 4.48
N GLU A 60 -8.95 -8.11 3.91
CA GLU A 60 -7.98 -8.82 3.07
C GLU A 60 -7.71 -8.03 1.78
N ALA A 61 -6.42 -7.87 1.48
CA ALA A 61 -5.97 -7.27 0.24
C ALA A 61 -6.23 -8.21 -0.95
N ASN A 62 -6.24 -7.66 -2.16
CA ASN A 62 -6.17 -8.50 -3.36
C ASN A 62 -4.90 -9.37 -3.31
N PRO A 63 -4.96 -10.67 -3.68
CA PRO A 63 -3.81 -11.59 -3.63
C PRO A 63 -2.57 -11.12 -4.42
N THR A 64 -2.76 -10.21 -5.39
CA THR A 64 -1.67 -9.60 -6.16
C THR A 64 -0.86 -8.57 -5.33
N THR A 65 -1.33 -8.22 -4.13
CA THR A 65 -0.71 -7.23 -3.25
C THR A 65 0.32 -7.89 -2.34
N VAL A 66 1.48 -7.25 -2.18
CA VAL A 66 2.58 -7.74 -1.34
C VAL A 66 2.24 -7.77 0.15
N ALA A 67 1.17 -7.13 0.60
CA ALA A 67 0.75 -7.13 1.99
C ALA A 67 -0.70 -7.62 2.08
N PRO A 68 -1.00 -8.61 2.95
CA PRO A 68 -2.29 -9.29 2.95
C PRO A 68 -3.43 -8.48 3.57
N TRP A 69 -3.14 -7.41 4.32
CA TRP A 69 -4.17 -6.65 5.05
C TRP A 69 -4.19 -5.17 4.67
N ILE A 70 -5.38 -4.60 4.63
CA ILE A 70 -5.61 -3.18 4.38
C ILE A 70 -6.43 -2.60 5.54
N ILE A 71 -6.00 -1.45 6.06
CA ILE A 71 -6.84 -0.55 6.84
C ILE A 71 -7.08 0.70 6.01
N CYS A 72 -8.33 1.13 5.89
CA CYS A 72 -8.70 2.33 5.18
C CYS A 72 -8.85 3.49 6.16
N VAL A 73 -8.32 4.67 5.83
CA VAL A 73 -8.50 5.90 6.61
C VAL A 73 -8.97 7.01 5.70
N ARG A 74 -9.88 7.85 6.19
CA ARG A 74 -10.34 9.06 5.51
C ARG A 74 -10.67 10.16 6.51
N SER A 75 -10.82 11.38 6.01
CA SER A 75 -11.49 12.44 6.75
C SER A 75 -13.01 12.35 6.55
N SER A 76 -13.78 12.66 7.59
CA SER A 76 -15.23 12.91 7.44
C SER A 76 -15.54 14.35 6.98
N SER A 77 -14.53 15.19 6.80
CA SER A 77 -14.69 16.54 6.26
C SER A 77 -15.23 16.48 4.82
N PRO A 78 -16.28 17.25 4.48
CA PRO A 78 -16.89 17.24 3.15
C PRO A 78 -15.89 17.62 2.05
N ASP A 79 -14.95 18.51 2.36
CA ASP A 79 -13.91 19.01 1.44
C ASP A 79 -12.88 17.92 1.07
N GLN A 80 -12.79 16.85 1.87
CA GLN A 80 -11.85 15.75 1.69
C GLN A 80 -12.55 14.38 1.57
N SER A 81 -13.86 14.37 1.31
CA SER A 81 -14.69 13.16 1.21
C SER A 81 -14.20 12.12 0.18
N ARG A 82 -13.34 12.52 -0.76
CA ARG A 82 -12.74 11.65 -1.79
C ARG A 82 -11.33 11.15 -1.46
N GLN A 83 -10.74 11.62 -0.36
CA GLN A 83 -9.36 11.29 0.04
C GLN A 83 -9.37 10.13 1.05
N THR A 84 -9.51 8.91 0.52
CA THR A 84 -9.35 7.70 1.30
C THR A 84 -7.96 7.12 1.04
N TYR A 85 -7.23 6.80 2.11
CA TYR A 85 -5.94 6.14 2.06
C TYR A 85 -6.09 4.68 2.47
N ALA A 86 -5.41 3.81 1.74
CA ALA A 86 -5.22 2.41 2.06
C ALA A 86 -3.84 2.22 2.71
N LEU A 87 -3.82 1.68 3.92
CA LEU A 87 -2.61 1.31 4.66
C LEU A 87 -2.44 -0.20 4.60
N PHE A 88 -1.30 -0.64 4.11
CA PHE A 88 -1.00 -2.03 3.80
C PHE A 88 -0.16 -2.65 4.92
N TYR A 89 -0.63 -3.76 5.51
CA TYR A 89 0.02 -4.41 6.64
C TYR A 89 0.39 -5.86 6.34
N ARG A 90 1.53 -6.26 6.89
CA ARG A 90 2.03 -7.63 6.92
C ARG A 90 2.63 -7.90 8.29
N ASN A 91 2.30 -9.00 8.93
CA ASN A 91 2.80 -9.33 10.27
C ASN A 91 2.65 -8.16 11.27
N LEU A 92 1.47 -7.54 11.31
CA LEU A 92 1.15 -6.37 12.15
C LEU A 92 1.98 -5.09 11.88
N LYS A 93 2.86 -5.09 10.86
CA LYS A 93 3.70 -3.95 10.50
C LYS A 93 3.15 -3.25 9.27
N LEU A 94 3.13 -1.92 9.28
CA LEU A 94 2.85 -1.13 8.10
C LEU A 94 3.96 -1.34 7.07
N VAL A 95 3.59 -1.83 5.88
CA VAL A 95 4.49 -2.04 4.74
C VAL A 95 4.49 -0.80 3.84
N SER A 96 3.31 -0.26 3.55
CA SER A 96 3.17 0.93 2.69
C SER A 96 1.80 1.59 2.88
N SER A 97 1.62 2.79 2.32
CA SER A 97 0.35 3.49 2.27
C SER A 97 0.22 4.30 0.99
N ARG A 98 -1.00 4.42 0.45
CA ARG A 98 -1.30 5.25 -0.73
C ARG A 98 -2.77 5.66 -0.73
N LEU A 99 -3.16 6.57 -1.61
CA LEU A 99 -4.57 6.77 -1.95
C LEU A 99 -5.18 5.44 -2.41
N SER A 100 -6.38 5.15 -1.93
CA SER A 100 -7.07 3.89 -2.23
C SER A 100 -7.42 3.82 -3.70
N ALA A 101 -7.08 2.70 -4.33
CA ALA A 101 -7.60 2.31 -5.63
C ALA A 101 -8.89 1.49 -5.45
N ILE A 102 -9.68 1.36 -6.51
CA ILE A 102 -10.92 0.54 -6.52
C ILE A 102 -10.62 -0.92 -6.10
N VAL A 103 -9.46 -1.44 -6.47
CA VAL A 103 -9.04 -2.82 -6.10
C VAL A 103 -8.80 -2.99 -4.60
N ASP A 104 -8.59 -1.89 -3.86
CA ASP A 104 -8.42 -1.89 -2.41
C ASP A 104 -9.78 -1.98 -1.68
N ARG A 105 -10.90 -1.73 -2.38
CA ARG A 105 -12.29 -1.86 -1.90
C ARG A 105 -12.61 -1.03 -0.65
N CYS A 106 -11.87 0.05 -0.41
CA CYS A 106 -12.07 0.91 0.75
C CYS A 106 -13.44 1.62 0.72
N GLU A 107 -13.89 2.02 -0.46
CA GLU A 107 -15.19 2.68 -0.70
C GLU A 107 -16.40 1.80 -0.38
N LEU A 108 -16.22 0.47 -0.34
CA LEU A 108 -17.27 -0.49 -0.01
C LEU A 108 -17.37 -0.75 1.50
N GLN A 109 -16.44 -0.23 2.29
CA GLN A 109 -16.39 -0.49 3.72
C GLN A 109 -17.29 0.46 4.50
N THR A 110 -17.74 -0.02 5.66
CA THR A 110 -18.39 0.84 6.66
C THR A 110 -17.32 1.48 7.53
N PHE A 111 -17.30 2.82 7.54
CA PHE A 111 -16.35 3.60 8.31
C PHE A 111 -16.88 3.90 9.71
N ALA A 112 -15.99 3.82 10.70
CA ALA A 112 -16.24 4.23 12.07
C ALA A 112 -15.24 5.33 12.46
N ARG A 113 -15.65 6.19 13.39
CA ARG A 113 -14.76 7.24 13.91
C ARG A 113 -13.56 6.59 14.63
N LEU A 114 -12.36 7.11 14.34
CA LEU A 114 -11.10 6.66 14.96
C LEU A 114 -11.01 7.05 16.44
#